data_AF-A0A0P6YZV6-F1
#
_entry.id   AF-A0A0P6YZV6-F1
#
_cell.length_a   1.000
_cell.length_b   1.000
_cell.length_c   1.000
_cell.angle_alpha   90.00
_cell.angle_beta   90.00
_cell.angle_gamma   90.00
#
_symmetry.space_group_name_H-M   'P 1'
#
loop_
_entity.id
_entity.type
_entity.pdbx_description
1 polymer ?
#
loop_
_entity_poly.entity_id
_entity_poly.type
_entity_poly.pdbx_seq_one_letter_code
_entity_poly.pdbx_strand_id
1 'polypeptide(L)'
;MAEFTLFDLEPEPLTFRARNGQVYELLRPSHFGLRSLAQLDRLQQRIAAKQAMLTDVSVESTPRALKLAEIELTKLLDDLIGVVGPDMPDDVCASMTLVEKLRFAGWWTQENSPKSKAPEEAAGTALVTKPIRKKSTRK
;
A
#
# COMPACT_ATOMS: atom_id res chain seq x y z
N MET A 1 -23.87 -29.77 1.18
CA MET A 1 -23.16 -29.10 0.06
C MET A 1 -22.94 -27.67 0.51
N ALA A 2 -21.69 -27.22 0.61
CA ALA A 2 -21.41 -25.83 1.01
C ALA A 2 -21.72 -24.92 -0.18
N GLU A 3 -22.74 -24.08 -0.04
CA GLU A 3 -23.08 -23.03 -0.99
C GLU A 3 -21.98 -21.97 -0.93
N PHE A 4 -21.23 -21.81 -2.02
CA PHE A 4 -20.32 -20.70 -2.17
C PHE A 4 -21.14 -19.49 -2.61
N THR A 5 -21.43 -18.55 -1.71
CA THR A 5 -21.92 -17.22 -2.08
C THR A 5 -20.72 -16.38 -2.53
N LEU A 6 -20.80 -15.80 -3.73
CA LEU A 6 -19.83 -14.81 -4.24
C LEU A 6 -19.82 -13.49 -3.44
N PHE A 7 -20.51 -13.44 -2.29
CA PHE A 7 -21.04 -12.21 -1.71
C PHE A 7 -20.55 -11.82 -0.31
N ASP A 8 -19.79 -12.66 0.41
CA ASP A 8 -19.63 -12.41 1.86
C ASP A 8 -18.22 -12.06 2.34
N LEU A 9 -17.42 -11.36 1.54
CA LEU A 9 -16.36 -10.51 2.10
C LEU A 9 -16.16 -9.32 1.17
N GLU A 10 -17.07 -8.34 1.25
CA GLU A 10 -16.65 -6.97 0.91
C GLU A 10 -15.42 -6.66 1.78
N PRO A 11 -14.24 -6.41 1.20
CA PRO A 11 -13.05 -6.15 1.98
C PRO A 11 -13.27 -4.88 2.77
N GLU A 12 -13.01 -4.91 4.09
CA GLU A 12 -13.27 -3.79 5.01
C GLU A 12 -12.87 -2.44 4.37
N PRO A 13 -13.69 -1.39 4.50
CA PRO A 13 -13.43 -0.10 3.87
C PRO A 13 -12.07 0.41 4.35
N LEU A 14 -11.22 0.84 3.40
CA LEU A 14 -9.92 1.39 3.74
C LEU A 14 -10.14 2.81 4.25
N THR A 15 -10.15 3.01 5.56
CA THR A 15 -10.46 4.32 6.13
C THR A 15 -9.22 5.17 6.36
N PHE A 16 -9.25 6.44 5.93
CA PHE A 16 -8.26 7.45 6.29
C PHE A 16 -8.86 8.46 7.26
N ARG A 17 -8.18 8.68 8.39
CA ARG A 17 -8.57 9.69 9.37
C ARG A 17 -7.75 10.96 9.15
N ALA A 18 -8.43 12.02 8.75
CA ALA A 18 -7.82 13.33 8.60
C ALA A 18 -7.59 14.01 9.96
N ARG A 19 -6.80 15.09 9.95
CA ARG A 19 -6.42 15.86 11.14
C ARG A 19 -7.61 16.51 11.86
N ASN A 20 -8.67 16.81 11.13
CA ASN A 20 -9.93 17.32 11.67
C ASN A 20 -10.76 16.24 12.40
N GLY A 21 -10.27 15.00 12.44
CA GLY A 21 -10.95 13.87 13.06
C GLY A 21 -11.98 13.18 12.19
N GLN A 22 -12.26 13.71 10.97
CA GLN A 22 -13.15 13.06 10.01
C GLN A 22 -12.48 11.84 9.39
N VAL A 23 -13.31 10.83 9.12
CA VAL A 23 -12.90 9.57 8.52
C VAL A 23 -13.46 9.52 7.11
N TYR A 24 -12.58 9.27 6.15
CA TYR A 24 -12.91 9.13 4.74
C TYR A 24 -12.71 7.69 4.32
N GLU A 25 -13.64 7.16 3.55
CA GLU A 25 -13.49 5.87 2.89
C GLU A 25 -12.65 6.03 1.64
N LEU A 26 -11.67 5.14 1.47
CA LEU A 26 -10.78 5.12 0.33
C LEU A 26 -11.03 3.87 -0.50
N LEU A 27 -10.83 4.04 -1.80
CA LEU A 27 -10.94 2.95 -2.76
C LEU A 27 -9.69 2.07 -2.72
N ARG A 28 -9.93 0.76 -2.62
CA ARG A 28 -8.92 -0.29 -2.87
C ARG A 28 -8.72 -0.50 -4.38
N PRO A 29 -7.56 -1.02 -4.85
CA PRO A 29 -7.31 -1.40 -6.25
C PRO A 29 -8.43 -2.21 -6.90
N SER A 30 -9.10 -3.07 -6.12
CA SER A 30 -10.23 -3.91 -6.58
C SER A 30 -11.46 -3.11 -7.02
N HIS A 31 -11.63 -1.87 -6.53
CA HIS A 31 -12.76 -1.00 -6.89
C HIS A 31 -12.48 -0.15 -8.13
N PHE A 32 -11.25 -0.16 -8.63
CA PHE A 32 -10.89 0.60 -9.82
C PHE A 32 -11.11 -0.20 -11.09
N GLY A 33 -11.75 0.43 -12.07
CA GLY A 33 -11.74 -0.09 -13.44
C GLY A 33 -10.33 -0.06 -14.05
N LEU A 34 -10.12 -0.83 -15.13
CA LEU A 34 -8.82 -0.95 -15.82
C LEU A 34 -8.17 0.39 -16.18
N ARG A 35 -8.99 1.38 -16.59
CA ARG A 35 -8.52 2.72 -16.92
C ARG A 35 -7.97 3.47 -15.71
N SER A 36 -8.67 3.39 -14.58
CA SER A 36 -8.27 4.05 -13.34
C SER A 36 -7.04 3.38 -12.73
N LEU A 37 -6.92 2.05 -12.85
CA LEU A 37 -5.70 1.33 -12.47
C LEU A 37 -4.49 1.77 -13.31
N ALA A 38 -4.64 1.88 -14.63
CA ALA A 38 -3.56 2.38 -15.49
C ALA A 38 -3.19 3.84 -15.18
N GLN A 39 -4.15 4.66 -14.75
CA GLN A 39 -3.88 6.03 -14.28
C GLN A 39 -3.12 6.03 -12.96
N LEU A 40 -3.51 5.20 -11.99
CA LEU A 40 -2.83 5.05 -10.70
C LEU A 40 -1.38 4.57 -10.88
N ASP A 41 -1.16 3.55 -11.70
CA ASP A 41 0.19 3.04 -11.98
C ASP A 41 1.09 4.12 -12.59
N ARG A 42 0.57 4.90 -13.55
CA ARG A 42 1.29 6.05 -14.11
C ARG A 42 1.60 7.12 -13.06
N LEU A 43 0.68 7.42 -12.15
CA LEU A 43 0.90 8.37 -11.07
C LEU A 43 1.99 7.86 -10.12
N GLN A 44 1.93 6.59 -9.71
CA GLN A 44 2.94 5.98 -8.85
C GLN A 44 4.33 5.98 -9.50
N GLN A 45 4.44 5.62 -10.78
CA GLN A 45 5.71 5.67 -11.52
C GLN A 45 6.27 7.10 -11.59
N ARG A 46 5.42 8.11 -11.85
CA ARG A 46 5.85 9.52 -11.88
C ARG A 46 6.30 10.02 -10.51
N ILE A 47 5.60 9.62 -9.44
CA ILE A 47 5.99 9.94 -8.06
C ILE A 47 7.36 9.33 -7.75
N ALA A 48 7.55 8.04 -8.02
CA ALA A 48 8.81 7.35 -7.79
C ALA A 48 9.97 7.97 -8.59
N ALA A 49 9.74 8.29 -9.87
CA ALA A 49 10.74 8.95 -10.70
C ALA A 49 11.13 10.33 -10.14
N LYS A 50 10.16 11.12 -9.68
CA LYS A 50 10.43 12.45 -9.08
C LYS A 50 11.13 12.35 -7.72
N GLN A 51 10.81 11.34 -6.91
CA GLN A 51 11.53 11.06 -5.67
C GLN A 51 12.99 10.68 -5.91
N ALA A 52 13.24 9.80 -6.89
CA ALA A 52 14.60 9.42 -7.29
C ALA A 52 15.39 10.65 -7.76
N MET A 53 14.78 11.46 -8.65
CA MET A 53 15.38 12.72 -9.09
C MET A 53 15.71 13.64 -7.90
N LEU A 54 14.80 13.86 -6.96
CA LEU A 54 15.04 14.70 -5.78
C LEU A 54 16.18 14.17 -4.89
N THR A 55 16.34 12.85 -4.82
CA THR A 55 17.41 12.21 -4.06
C THR A 55 18.78 12.45 -4.71
N ASP A 56 18.87 12.34 -6.04
CA ASP A 56 20.12 12.56 -6.80
C ASP A 56 20.48 14.06 -6.92
N VAL A 57 19.46 14.91 -7.06
CA VAL A 57 19.54 16.38 -7.24
C VAL A 57 20.00 17.10 -5.98
N SER A 58 19.79 16.50 -4.79
CA SER A 58 20.10 17.12 -3.49
C SER A 58 21.57 17.51 -3.29
N VAL A 59 22.51 17.04 -4.12
CA VAL A 59 23.95 17.33 -3.96
C VAL A 59 24.41 18.55 -4.77
N GLU A 60 23.76 18.86 -5.90
CA GLU A 60 24.26 19.89 -6.85
C GLU A 60 23.23 20.95 -7.25
N SER A 61 22.01 20.90 -6.71
CA SER A 61 20.90 21.67 -7.28
C SER A 61 20.63 23.01 -6.62
N THR A 62 20.29 23.99 -7.46
CA THR A 62 19.90 25.32 -7.00
C THR A 62 18.61 25.27 -6.16
N PRO A 63 18.47 26.12 -5.14
CA PRO A 63 17.29 26.14 -4.25
C PRO A 63 15.97 26.41 -4.99
N ARG A 64 16.04 27.02 -6.19
CA ARG A 64 14.86 27.24 -7.04
C ARG A 64 14.40 25.96 -7.73
N ALA A 65 15.32 25.11 -8.18
CA ALA A 65 15.00 23.82 -8.79
C ALA A 65 14.36 22.86 -7.78
N LEU A 66 14.86 22.85 -6.54
CA LEU A 66 14.29 22.06 -5.44
C LEU A 66 12.83 22.44 -5.16
N LYS A 67 12.54 23.75 -5.02
CA LYS A 67 11.15 24.23 -4.82
C LYS A 67 10.21 23.85 -5.94
N LEU A 68 10.65 23.92 -7.20
CA LEU A 68 9.83 23.51 -8.34
C LEU A 68 9.54 22.01 -8.32
N ALA A 69 10.55 21.19 -8.01
CA ALA A 69 10.39 19.75 -7.88
C ALA A 69 9.45 19.37 -6.72
N GLU A 70 9.50 20.07 -5.59
CA GLU A 70 8.55 19.90 -4.48
C GLU A 70 7.11 20.23 -4.88
N ILE A 71 6.88 21.32 -5.63
CA ILE A 71 5.55 21.69 -6.12
C ILE A 71 5.01 20.63 -7.08
N GLU A 72 5.84 20.15 -8.00
CA GLU A 72 5.45 19.07 -8.93
C GLU A 72 5.13 17.77 -8.21
N LEU A 73 5.94 17.38 -7.22
CA LEU A 73 5.69 16.20 -6.40
C LEU A 73 4.39 16.34 -5.61
N THR A 74 4.13 17.51 -5.05
CA THR A 74 2.89 17.80 -4.30
C THR A 74 1.67 17.61 -5.20
N LYS A 75 1.70 18.14 -6.43
CA LYS A 75 0.60 17.97 -7.40
C LYS A 75 0.36 16.50 -7.75
N LEU A 76 1.42 15.72 -7.95
CA LEU A 76 1.28 14.29 -8.25
C LEU A 76 0.65 13.52 -7.10
N LEU A 77 0.95 13.91 -5.86
CA LEU A 77 0.37 13.30 -4.67
C LEU A 77 -1.09 13.72 -4.48
N ASP A 78 -1.44 14.97 -4.82
CA ASP A 78 -2.83 15.45 -4.81
C ASP A 78 -3.67 14.68 -5.82
N ASP A 79 -3.16 14.50 -7.05
CA ASP A 79 -3.81 13.68 -8.08
C ASP A 79 -4.02 12.23 -7.60
N LEU A 80 -3.04 11.66 -6.88
CA LEU A 80 -3.16 10.32 -6.32
C LEU A 80 -4.25 10.25 -5.25
N ILE A 81 -4.27 11.20 -4.31
CA ILE A 81 -5.25 11.23 -3.23
C ILE A 81 -6.66 11.42 -3.80
N GLY A 82 -6.85 12.31 -4.78
CA GLY A 82 -8.15 12.52 -5.41
C GLY A 82 -8.68 11.29 -6.15
N VAL A 83 -7.80 10.49 -6.76
CA VAL A 83 -8.21 9.22 -7.38
C VAL A 83 -8.57 8.17 -6.32
N VAL A 84 -7.83 8.14 -5.20
CA VAL A 84 -8.00 7.14 -4.14
C VAL A 84 -9.18 7.44 -3.22
N GLY A 85 -9.44 8.71 -2.93
CA GLY A 85 -10.53 9.18 -2.09
C GLY A 85 -11.38 10.20 -2.85
N PRO A 86 -12.25 9.77 -3.78
CA PRO A 86 -13.10 10.68 -4.56
C PRO A 86 -14.06 11.49 -3.68
N ASP A 87 -14.41 10.99 -2.49
CA ASP A 87 -15.26 11.67 -1.52
C ASP A 87 -14.47 12.57 -0.55
N MET A 88 -13.14 12.61 -0.66
CA MET A 88 -12.31 13.49 0.17
C MET A 88 -12.36 14.91 -0.40
N PRO A 89 -12.76 15.93 0.40
CA PRO A 89 -12.76 17.31 -0.06
C PRO A 89 -11.35 17.78 -0.43
N ASP A 90 -11.23 18.55 -1.52
CA ASP A 90 -9.96 19.13 -1.98
C ASP A 90 -9.25 19.92 -0.88
N ASP A 91 -10.00 20.61 -0.01
CA ASP A 91 -9.46 21.38 1.12
C ASP A 91 -8.70 20.50 2.13
N VAL A 92 -9.11 19.25 2.30
CA VAL A 92 -8.44 18.29 3.19
C VAL A 92 -7.10 17.91 2.59
N CYS A 93 -7.07 17.60 1.30
CA CYS A 93 -5.85 17.28 0.57
C CYS A 93 -4.89 18.49 0.53
N ALA A 94 -5.42 19.70 0.31
CA ALA A 94 -4.65 20.94 0.31
C ALA A 94 -4.06 21.27 1.69
N SER A 95 -4.75 20.92 2.77
CA SER A 95 -4.26 21.13 4.14
C SER A 95 -3.11 20.19 4.55
N MET A 96 -2.87 19.13 3.78
CA MET A 96 -1.83 18.15 4.08
C MET A 96 -0.42 18.66 3.74
N THR A 97 0.45 18.50 4.73
CA THR A 97 1.85 18.10 4.61
C THR A 97 2.33 17.49 3.30
N LEU A 98 3.41 17.96 2.64
CA LEU A 98 4.10 17.11 1.65
C LEU A 98 4.51 15.76 2.30
N VAL A 99 4.98 15.80 3.55
CA VAL A 99 5.33 14.60 4.32
C VAL A 99 4.09 13.76 4.62
N GLU A 100 2.95 14.39 4.93
CA GLU A 100 1.70 13.68 5.21
C GLU A 100 1.16 12.99 3.96
N LYS A 101 1.21 13.66 2.80
CA LYS A 101 0.86 13.11 1.50
C LYS A 101 1.75 11.92 1.11
N LEU A 102 3.06 12.02 1.37
CA LEU A 102 4.00 10.92 1.15
C LEU A 102 3.70 9.72 2.06
N ARG A 103 3.39 9.96 3.34
CA ARG A 103 3.00 8.89 4.27
C ARG A 103 1.70 8.23 3.83
N PHE A 104 0.72 9.00 3.38
CA PHE A 104 -0.53 8.49 2.84
C PHE A 104 -0.27 7.56 1.64
N ALA A 105 0.51 8.02 0.65
CA ALA A 105 0.83 7.23 -0.54
C ALA A 105 1.57 5.93 -0.18
N GLY A 106 2.52 6.00 0.75
CA GLY A 106 3.24 4.83 1.26
C GLY A 106 2.34 3.84 1.99
N TRP A 107 1.51 4.33 2.91
CA TRP A 107 0.53 3.51 3.64
C TRP A 107 -0.48 2.87 2.69
N TRP A 108 -1.07 3.62 1.76
CA TRP A 108 -2.03 3.08 0.78
C TRP A 108 -1.38 1.98 -0.07
N THR A 109 -0.13 2.16 -0.48
CA THR A 109 0.60 1.14 -1.25
C THR A 109 0.89 -0.11 -0.40
N GLN A 110 1.22 0.04 0.88
CA GLN A 110 1.44 -1.09 1.80
C GLN A 110 0.16 -1.87 2.08
N GLU A 111 -0.94 -1.18 2.36
CA GLU A 111 -2.22 -1.81 2.69
C GLU A 111 -2.87 -2.51 1.50
N ASN A 112 -2.51 -2.10 0.29
CA ASN A 112 -2.92 -2.73 -0.96
C ASN A 112 -1.87 -3.66 -1.56
N SER A 113 -0.66 -3.70 -1.00
CA SER A 113 0.29 -4.74 -1.34
C SER A 113 -0.33 -6.07 -0.91
N PRO A 114 -0.25 -7.14 -1.73
CA PRO A 114 -0.67 -8.45 -1.30
C PRO A 114 0.11 -8.74 -0.02
N LYS A 115 -0.57 -8.72 1.14
CA LYS A 115 -0.03 -9.22 2.39
C LYS A 115 0.32 -10.66 2.05
N SER A 116 1.59 -10.91 1.77
CA SER A 116 2.11 -12.24 1.55
C SER A 116 1.58 -13.03 2.71
N LYS A 117 0.64 -13.95 2.46
CA LYS A 117 0.44 -15.04 3.40
C LYS A 117 1.84 -15.59 3.58
N ALA A 118 2.46 -15.32 4.72
CA ALA A 118 3.46 -16.21 5.23
C ALA A 118 2.85 -17.62 5.06
N PRO A 119 3.58 -18.60 4.52
CA PRO A 119 3.06 -19.94 4.42
C PRO A 119 2.78 -20.43 5.84
N GLU A 120 1.54 -20.24 6.28
CA GLU A 120 1.01 -20.82 7.50
C GLU A 120 0.97 -22.31 7.24
N GLU A 121 1.97 -22.96 7.81
CA GLU A 121 1.98 -24.38 8.12
C GLU A 121 1.71 -25.33 6.96
N ALA A 122 2.81 -25.77 6.35
CA ALA A 122 2.97 -27.19 6.03
C ALA A 122 2.95 -28.04 7.33
N ALA A 123 1.84 -28.03 8.08
CA ALA A 123 1.56 -28.97 9.17
C ALA A 123 0.61 -30.05 8.64
N GLY A 124 1.13 -30.89 7.74
CA GLY A 124 0.30 -31.85 7.04
C GLY A 124 1.00 -33.04 6.44
N THR A 125 2.19 -33.45 6.91
CA THR A 125 2.71 -34.85 6.77
C THR A 125 4.05 -35.04 7.50
N ALA A 126 4.07 -34.90 8.83
CA ALA A 126 5.12 -35.55 9.61
C ALA A 126 4.66 -36.98 9.92
N LEU A 127 5.02 -37.89 9.01
CA LEU A 127 4.88 -39.32 9.18
C LEU A 127 5.36 -39.76 10.56
N VAL A 128 4.45 -40.42 11.28
CA VAL A 128 4.69 -41.22 12.48
C VAL A 128 5.91 -42.10 12.27
N THR A 129 7.00 -41.81 12.99
CA THR A 129 8.04 -42.81 13.25
C THR A 129 8.18 -42.98 14.75
N LYS A 130 7.61 -44.10 15.22
CA LYS A 130 7.69 -44.58 16.60
C LYS A 130 9.16 -44.74 17.02
N PRO A 131 9.54 -44.43 18.28
CA PRO A 131 10.88 -44.68 18.76
C PRO A 131 11.09 -46.17 19.02
N ILE A 132 11.91 -46.84 18.20
CA ILE A 132 12.35 -48.21 18.46
C ILE A 132 13.55 -48.19 19.41
N ARG A 133 13.24 -48.55 20.65
CA ARG A 133 14.14 -48.85 21.78
C ARG A 133 15.17 -49.93 21.38
N LYS A 134 16.44 -49.57 21.18
CA LYS A 134 17.54 -50.56 21.12
C LYS A 134 17.86 -51.04 22.53
N LYS A 135 17.51 -52.30 22.82
CA LYS A 135 17.97 -53.04 23.99
C LYS A 135 19.47 -53.35 23.83
N SER A 136 20.20 -53.07 24.91
CA SER A 136 21.48 -53.66 25.26
C SER A 136 21.42 -55.18 25.20
N THR A 137 22.48 -55.82 24.68
CA THR A 137 23.05 -57.05 25.28
C THR A 137 24.46 -57.34 24.74
N ARG A 138 25.39 -57.39 25.70
CA ARG A 138 26.69 -58.08 25.72
C ARG A 138 26.66 -59.47 25.06
N LYS A 139 27.74 -59.83 24.37
CA LYS A 139 28.56 -61.02 24.68
C LYS A 139 29.93 -60.88 24.02
#